data_AF-A0A1D6NI15-F1
#
_entry.id   AF-A0A1D6NI15-F1
#
_cell.length_a   1.000
_cell.length_b   1.000
_cell.length_c   1.000
_cell.angle_alpha   90.00
_cell.angle_beta   90.00
_cell.angle_gamma   90.00
#
_symmetry.space_group_name_H-M   'P 1'
#
loop_
_entity.id
_entity.type
_entity.pdbx_description
1 polymer ?
#
loop_
_entity_poly.entity_id
_entity_poly.type
_entity_poly.pdbx_seq_one_letter_code
_entity_poly.pdbx_strand_id
1 'polypeptide(L)'
;MVHSLFGCAWLMVPSFLYECLGLGHDLWVHLFTTSEAVVSAFASMTPMLIGSVVLDSTQGVLCGVARGCRWQHLAAWTNLVAFYVIGLPLAILFGFTLAFQTKGLWMGQICSLLCQNYVLFFITL
;
A
#
# COMPACT_ATOMS: atom_id res chain seq x y z
N MET A 1 -0.83 5.14 -24.18
CA MET A 1 0.18 4.16 -23.68
C MET A 1 -0.05 3.80 -22.21
N VAL A 2 -0.34 4.76 -21.32
CA VAL A 2 -0.63 4.54 -19.88
C VAL A 2 -1.94 3.77 -19.65
N HIS A 3 -3.00 4.07 -20.40
CA HIS A 3 -4.31 3.39 -20.30
C HIS A 3 -4.27 1.86 -20.58
N SER A 4 -3.39 1.40 -21.47
CA SER A 4 -3.31 -0.04 -21.84
C SER A 4 -2.44 -0.86 -20.89
N LEU A 5 -1.42 -0.25 -20.28
CA LEU A 5 -0.60 -0.87 -19.23
C LEU A 5 -1.35 -0.99 -17.90
N PHE A 6 -2.22 -0.02 -17.59
CA PHE A 6 -3.12 -0.05 -16.43
C PHE A 6 -4.27 -1.08 -16.54
N GLY A 7 -4.60 -1.59 -17.72
CA GLY A 7 -5.66 -2.58 -17.87
C GLY A 7 -5.23 -4.00 -17.51
N CYS A 8 -4.08 -4.45 -18.03
CA CYS A 8 -3.66 -5.86 -17.93
C CYS A 8 -2.75 -6.15 -16.73
N ALA A 9 -1.79 -5.27 -16.40
CA ALA A 9 -0.86 -5.50 -15.28
C ALA A 9 -1.53 -5.30 -13.90
N TRP A 10 -2.54 -4.44 -13.86
CA TRP A 10 -3.24 -3.99 -12.66
C TRP A 10 -4.35 -4.94 -12.21
N LEU A 11 -4.84 -5.81 -13.09
CA LEU A 11 -5.74 -6.91 -12.72
C LEU A 11 -4.98 -8.19 -12.39
N MET A 12 -3.82 -8.43 -13.01
CA MET A 12 -3.11 -9.70 -12.85
C MET A 12 -2.28 -9.79 -11.56
N VAL A 13 -1.64 -8.68 -11.15
CA VAL A 13 -0.77 -8.67 -9.95
C VAL A 13 -1.57 -8.73 -8.64
N PRO A 14 -2.68 -7.96 -8.47
CA PRO A 14 -3.51 -8.05 -7.26
C PRO A 14 -4.19 -9.39 -7.08
N SER A 15 -4.68 -10.00 -8.16
CA SER A 15 -5.35 -11.30 -8.11
C SER A 15 -4.38 -12.41 -7.72
N PHE A 16 -3.18 -12.45 -8.33
CA PHE A 16 -2.17 -13.45 -8.01
C PHE A 16 -1.65 -13.29 -6.57
N LEU A 17 -1.49 -12.05 -6.08
CA LEU A 17 -1.09 -11.79 -4.70
C LEU A 17 -2.21 -12.06 -3.69
N TYR A 18 -3.47 -11.76 -4.01
CA TYR A 18 -4.61 -12.10 -3.17
C TYR A 18 -4.72 -13.61 -2.98
N GLU A 19 -4.52 -14.38 -4.05
CA GLU A 19 -4.49 -15.85 -4.01
C GLU A 19 -3.27 -16.38 -3.26
N CYS A 20 -2.05 -15.88 -3.52
CA CYS A 20 -0.83 -16.36 -2.84
C CYS A 20 -0.76 -16.00 -1.35
N LEU A 21 -1.19 -14.80 -0.95
CA LEU A 21 -1.18 -14.37 0.45
C LEU A 21 -2.37 -14.94 1.23
N GLY A 22 -3.54 -15.08 0.58
CA GLY A 22 -4.75 -15.65 1.17
C GLY A 22 -4.63 -17.16 1.41
N LEU A 23 -4.09 -17.92 0.44
CA LEU A 23 -3.96 -19.38 0.54
C LEU A 23 -2.81 -19.82 1.46
N GLY A 24 -1.75 -19.02 1.59
CA GLY A 24 -0.58 -19.34 2.41
C GLY A 24 -0.58 -18.72 3.81
N HIS A 25 -1.62 -17.99 4.18
CA HIS A 25 -1.68 -17.13 5.36
C HIS A 25 -1.14 -17.79 6.64
N ASP A 26 -1.58 -19.01 6.92
CA ASP A 26 -1.22 -19.72 8.14
C ASP A 26 0.22 -20.21 8.12
N LEU A 27 0.76 -20.57 6.95
CA LEU A 27 2.16 -20.94 6.77
C LEU A 27 3.08 -19.74 7.02
N TRP A 28 2.74 -18.58 6.45
CA TRP A 28 3.55 -17.36 6.59
C TRP A 28 3.65 -16.90 8.04
N VAL A 29 2.54 -16.91 8.78
CA VAL A 29 2.53 -16.54 10.20
C VAL A 29 3.35 -17.51 11.05
N HIS A 30 3.21 -18.81 10.80
CA HIS A 30 3.90 -19.83 11.60
C HIS A 30 5.43 -19.80 11.45
N LEU A 31 5.96 -19.15 10.41
CA LEU A 31 7.40 -18.90 10.27
C LEU A 31 7.92 -17.87 11.29
N PHE A 32 7.07 -16.92 11.73
CA PHE A 32 7.46 -15.85 12.64
C PHE A 32 7.04 -16.10 14.09
N THR A 33 5.95 -16.84 14.30
CA THR A 33 5.42 -17.08 15.64
C THR A 33 4.64 -18.38 15.73
N THR A 34 4.72 -19.03 16.89
CA THR A 34 3.91 -20.21 17.25
C THR A 34 2.75 -19.85 18.18
N SER A 35 2.58 -18.57 18.53
CA SER A 35 1.52 -18.12 19.44
C SER A 35 0.21 -17.85 18.70
N GLU A 36 -0.86 -18.57 19.08
CA GLU A 36 -2.18 -18.42 18.47
C GLU A 36 -2.79 -17.01 18.62
N ALA A 37 -2.41 -16.29 19.68
CA ALA A 37 -2.85 -14.91 19.89
C ALA A 37 -2.34 -13.97 18.79
N VAL A 38 -1.14 -14.20 18.26
CA VAL A 38 -0.56 -13.39 17.18
C VAL A 38 -1.12 -13.83 15.84
N VAL A 39 -1.37 -15.13 15.65
CA VAL A 39 -1.97 -15.70 14.43
C VAL A 39 -3.36 -15.11 14.18
N SER A 40 -4.21 -15.10 15.21
CA SER A 40 -5.56 -14.52 15.12
C SER A 40 -5.55 -13.01 14.90
N ALA A 41 -4.62 -12.30 15.53
CA ALA A 41 -4.44 -10.86 15.31
C ALA A 41 -4.03 -10.55 13.87
N PHE A 42 -3.07 -11.31 13.33
CA PHE A 42 -2.59 -11.17 11.96
C PHE A 42 -3.68 -11.50 10.93
N ALA A 43 -4.49 -12.55 11.16
CA ALA A 43 -5.65 -12.88 10.32
C ALA A 43 -6.61 -11.70 10.15
N SER A 44 -6.84 -10.93 11.21
CA SER A 44 -7.69 -9.72 11.14
C SER A 44 -7.07 -8.54 10.38
N MET A 45 -5.75 -8.57 10.17
CA MET A 45 -4.98 -7.52 9.48
C MET A 45 -4.65 -7.88 8.04
N THR A 46 -4.64 -9.16 7.67
CA THR A 46 -4.42 -9.68 6.31
C THR A 46 -5.27 -9.04 5.20
N PRO A 47 -6.55 -8.69 5.36
CA PRO A 47 -7.27 -8.00 4.29
C PRO A 47 -6.74 -6.59 4.04
N MET A 48 -6.36 -5.88 5.11
CA MET A 48 -5.64 -4.61 5.00
C MET A 48 -4.30 -4.85 4.31
N LEU A 49 -3.51 -5.80 4.85
CA LEU A 49 -2.47 -6.60 4.20
C LEU A 49 -2.34 -6.40 2.69
N ILE A 50 -3.25 -7.11 2.04
CA ILE A 50 -3.34 -7.27 0.60
C ILE A 50 -3.69 -5.94 -0.06
N GLY A 51 -4.59 -5.16 0.53
CA GLY A 51 -4.97 -3.84 0.02
C GLY A 51 -3.79 -2.88 -0.12
N SER A 52 -2.88 -2.81 0.87
CA SER A 52 -1.71 -1.93 0.76
C SER A 52 -0.73 -2.40 -0.30
N VAL A 53 -0.49 -3.71 -0.41
CA VAL A 53 0.44 -4.29 -1.40
C VAL A 53 -0.01 -3.97 -2.83
N VAL A 54 -1.32 -3.98 -3.08
CA VAL A 54 -1.90 -3.60 -4.38
C VAL A 54 -1.65 -2.12 -4.69
N LEU A 55 -1.86 -1.25 -3.70
CA LEU A 55 -1.59 0.18 -3.83
C LEU A 55 -0.10 0.49 -4.00
N ASP A 56 0.77 -0.24 -3.30
CA ASP A 56 2.24 -0.13 -3.42
C ASP A 56 2.72 -0.58 -4.81
N SER A 57 2.13 -1.66 -5.35
CA SER A 57 2.45 -2.15 -6.69
C SER A 57 2.12 -1.10 -7.76
N THR A 58 0.95 -0.47 -7.62
CA THR A 58 0.53 0.65 -8.47
C THR A 58 1.50 1.81 -8.40
N GLN A 59 1.89 2.20 -7.19
CA GLN A 59 2.82 3.29 -6.95
C GLN A 59 4.17 3.00 -7.63
N GLY A 60 4.65 1.76 -7.54
CA GLY A 60 5.88 1.31 -8.19
C GLY A 60 5.85 1.49 -9.71
N VAL A 61 4.73 1.13 -10.35
CA VAL A 61 4.54 1.32 -11.80
C VAL A 61 4.51 2.80 -12.17
N LEU A 62 3.73 3.62 -11.46
CA LEU A 62 3.62 5.06 -11.71
C LEU A 62 4.96 5.78 -11.52
N CYS A 63 5.67 5.49 -10.43
CA CYS A 63 7.02 6.00 -10.21
C CYS A 63 8.00 5.51 -11.29
N GLY A 64 7.85 4.28 -11.78
CA GLY A 64 8.63 3.74 -12.89
C GLY A 64 8.44 4.55 -14.18
N VAL A 65 7.19 4.86 -14.53
CA VAL A 65 6.86 5.72 -15.68
C VAL A 65 7.43 7.13 -15.49
N ALA A 66 7.25 7.73 -14.32
CA ALA A 66 7.76 9.07 -14.03
C ALA A 66 9.30 9.14 -14.17
N ARG A 67 10.03 8.11 -13.74
CA ARG A 67 11.49 8.01 -13.94
C ARG A 67 11.86 7.86 -15.42
N GLY A 68 11.10 7.07 -16.18
CA GLY A 68 11.27 6.94 -17.63
C GLY A 68 11.12 8.27 -18.37
N CYS A 69 10.21 9.12 -17.91
CA CYS A 69 9.98 10.47 -18.46
C CYS A 69 10.93 11.55 -17.90
N ARG A 70 11.91 11.19 -17.05
CA ARG A 70 12.82 12.12 -16.33
C ARG A 70 12.11 13.07 -15.36
N TRP A 71 10.89 12.74 -14.95
CA TRP A 71 10.10 13.49 -13.97
C TRP A 71 10.32 13.01 -12.54
N GLN A 72 11.49 12.44 -12.25
CA GLN A 72 11.80 11.90 -10.92
C GLN A 72 11.67 12.93 -9.80
N HIS A 73 11.89 14.22 -10.09
CA HIS A 73 11.77 15.29 -9.09
C HIS A 73 10.33 15.48 -8.63
N LEU A 74 9.35 15.42 -9.54
CA LEU A 74 7.92 15.49 -9.20
C LEU A 74 7.49 14.26 -8.40
N ALA A 75 7.95 13.07 -8.79
CA ALA A 75 7.69 11.85 -8.04
C ALA A 75 8.29 11.88 -6.63
N ALA A 76 9.48 12.46 -6.45
CA ALA A 76 10.10 12.62 -5.13
C ALA A 76 9.32 13.59 -4.24
N TRP A 77 8.91 14.75 -4.77
CA TRP A 77 8.13 15.73 -4.02
C TRP A 77 6.77 15.20 -3.58
N THR A 78 6.05 14.55 -4.49
CA THR A 78 4.75 13.93 -4.20
C THR A 78 4.86 12.85 -3.15
N ASN A 79 5.93 12.04 -3.18
CA ASN A 79 6.20 11.04 -2.15
C ASN A 79 6.44 11.66 -0.77
N LEU A 80 7.26 12.71 -0.70
CA LEU A 80 7.61 13.37 0.56
C LEU A 80 6.36 14.02 1.20
N VAL A 81 5.55 14.71 0.40
CA VAL A 81 4.30 15.31 0.87
C VAL A 81 3.30 14.24 1.32
N ALA A 82 3.08 13.22 0.49
CA ALA A 82 2.08 12.20 0.80
C ALA A 82 2.41 11.42 2.09
N PHE A 83 3.68 11.04 2.31
CA PHE A 83 4.04 10.25 3.49
C PHE A 83 4.25 11.09 4.75
N TYR A 84 4.93 12.23 4.64
CA TYR A 84 5.29 13.02 5.83
C TYR A 84 4.26 14.07 6.22
N VAL A 85 3.61 14.71 5.25
CA VAL A 85 2.64 15.79 5.52
C VAL A 85 1.23 15.23 5.71
N ILE A 86 0.88 14.13 5.03
CA ILE A 86 -0.47 13.55 5.09
C ILE A 86 -0.48 12.24 5.87
N GLY A 87 0.36 11.28 5.47
CA GLY A 87 0.39 9.93 6.06
C GLY A 87 0.72 9.94 7.55
N LEU A 88 1.80 10.63 7.94
CA LEU A 88 2.27 10.64 9.32
C LEU A 88 1.27 11.31 10.29
N PRO A 89 0.70 12.50 10.01
CA PRO A 89 -0.34 13.06 10.89
C PRO A 89 -1.58 12.19 11.00
N LEU A 90 -2.04 11.59 9.89
CA LEU A 90 -3.17 10.68 9.91
C LEU A 90 -2.87 9.38 10.67
N ALA A 91 -1.67 8.83 10.55
CA ALA A 91 -1.23 7.65 11.30
C ALA A 91 -1.19 7.95 12.81
N ILE A 92 -0.69 9.12 13.20
CA ILE A 92 -0.69 9.56 14.60
C ILE A 92 -2.12 9.75 15.10
N LEU A 93 -2.97 10.42 14.31
CA LEU A 93 -4.37 10.63 14.64
C LEU A 93 -5.11 9.29 14.84
N PHE A 94 -5.08 8.40 13.85
CA PHE A 94 -5.79 7.13 13.91
C PHE A 94 -5.19 6.16 14.94
N GLY A 95 -3.86 6.14 15.09
CA GLY A 95 -3.17 5.25 16.02
C GLY A 95 -3.39 5.61 17.49
N PHE A 96 -3.23 6.89 17.82
CA PHE A 96 -3.20 7.34 19.22
C PHE A 96 -4.51 8.00 19.67
N THR A 97 -5.16 8.83 18.85
CA THR A 97 -6.38 9.54 19.29
C THR A 97 -7.64 8.67 19.22
N LEU A 98 -7.72 7.81 18.20
CA LEU A 98 -8.84 6.88 18.01
C LEU A 98 -8.55 5.48 18.59
N ALA A 99 -7.41 5.31 19.27
CA ALA A 99 -6.97 4.08 19.93
C ALA A 99 -7.01 2.81 19.05
N PHE A 100 -6.95 2.94 17.73
CA PHE A 100 -6.88 1.79 16.81
C PHE A 100 -5.48 1.13 16.77
N GLN A 101 -4.51 1.68 17.53
CA GLN A 101 -3.17 1.12 17.70
C GLN A 101 -2.53 0.80 16.34
N THR A 102 -2.10 -0.45 16.14
CA THR A 102 -1.46 -0.93 14.91
C THR A 102 -2.33 -0.75 13.68
N LYS A 103 -3.65 -0.99 13.78
CA LYS A 103 -4.59 -0.80 12.65
C LYS A 103 -4.71 0.67 12.25
N GLY A 104 -4.64 1.57 13.24
CA GLY A 104 -4.66 3.02 13.01
C GLY A 104 -3.43 3.53 12.25
N LEU A 105 -2.22 3.07 12.64
CA LEU A 105 -1.01 3.37 11.87
C LEU A 105 -1.11 2.88 10.42
N TRP A 106 -1.63 1.66 10.26
CA TRP A 106 -1.80 1.03 8.95
C TRP A 106 -2.78 1.79 8.04
N MET A 107 -3.86 2.32 8.60
CA MET A 107 -4.79 3.18 7.87
C MET A 107 -4.14 4.49 7.41
N GLY A 108 -3.30 5.11 8.23
CA GLY A 108 -2.53 6.29 7.84
C GLY A 108 -1.60 6.02 6.65
N GLN A 109 -0.96 4.85 6.62
CA GLN A 109 -0.16 4.40 5.49
C GLN A 109 -1.00 4.24 4.22
N ILE A 110 -2.15 3.56 4.29
CA ILE A 110 -3.05 3.38 3.13
C ILE A 110 -3.51 4.73 2.57
N CYS A 111 -3.89 5.69 3.44
CA CYS A 111 -4.29 7.03 3.01
C CYS A 111 -3.16 7.76 2.26
N SER A 112 -1.91 7.61 2.72
CA SER A 112 -0.74 8.16 2.05
C SER A 112 -0.56 7.58 0.65
N LEU A 113 -0.64 6.26 0.51
CA LEU A 113 -0.50 5.56 -0.76
C LEU A 113 -1.58 5.98 -1.77
N LEU A 114 -2.82 6.08 -1.30
CA LEU A 114 -3.93 6.58 -2.12
C LEU A 114 -3.62 7.99 -2.64
N CYS A 115 -3.30 8.92 -1.74
CA CYS A 115 -2.99 10.30 -2.11
C CYS A 115 -1.86 10.37 -3.15
N GLN A 116 -0.77 9.63 -2.93
CA GLN A 116 0.36 9.61 -3.87
C GLN A 116 -0.04 9.03 -5.23
N ASN A 117 -0.77 7.91 -5.25
CA ASN A 117 -1.22 7.27 -6.48
C ASN A 117 -2.14 8.18 -7.28
N TYR A 118 -3.08 8.88 -6.64
CA TYR A 118 -3.93 9.85 -7.32
C TYR A 118 -3.10 10.95 -7.98
N VAL A 119 -2.18 11.57 -7.25
CA VAL A 119 -1.38 12.69 -7.79
C VAL A 119 -0.47 12.22 -8.92
N LEU A 120 0.23 11.09 -8.76
CA LEU A 120 1.08 10.53 -9.81
C LEU A 120 0.27 10.11 -11.04
N PHE A 121 -0.94 9.58 -10.85
CA PHE A 121 -1.85 9.26 -11.94
C PHE A 121 -2.23 10.51 -12.73
N PHE A 122 -2.59 11.61 -12.06
CA PHE A 122 -2.88 12.89 -12.71
C PHE A 122 -1.68 13.49 -13.44
N ILE A 123 -0.47 13.37 -12.89
CA ILE A 123 0.76 13.84 -13.55
C ILE A 123 1.04 13.02 -14.81
N THR A 124 0.76 11.71 -14.77
CA THR A 124 1.13 10.76 -15.83
C THR A 124 0.08 10.65 -16.95
N LEU A 125 -1.13 11.18 -16.74
CA LEU A 125 -2.18 11.33 -17.77
C LEU A 125 -1.77 12.37 -18.82
#